data_AF-A0A9D6DNR1-F1
#
_entry.id   AF-A0A9D6DNR1-F1
#
_cell.length_a   1.000
_cell.length_b   1.000
_cell.length_c   1.000
_cell.angle_alpha   90.00
_cell.angle_beta   90.00
_cell.angle_gamma   90.00
#
_symmetry.space_group_name_H-M   'P 1'
#
loop_
_entity.id
_entity.type
_entity.pdbx_description
1 polymer ?
#
loop_
_entity_poly.entity_id
_entity_poly.type
_entity_poly.pdbx_seq_one_letter_code
_entity_poly.pdbx_strand_id
1 'polypeptide(L)'
;MPHSMDYKCLECGWNYASVNHYDDVVGCAVLNKPEYGMLEGTKKVAIMIIECPECFSKFWIHMMQNTTEFIMENSTNWPED
;
A
#
# COMPACT_ATOMS: atom_id res chain seq x y z
N MET A 1 11.68 -9.00 -1.72
CA MET A 1 10.25 -9.01 -2.08
C MET A 1 10.08 -8.32 -3.41
N PRO A 2 9.31 -8.89 -4.35
CA PRO A 2 9.09 -8.27 -5.65
C PRO A 2 8.46 -6.89 -5.51
N HIS A 3 8.99 -5.93 -6.27
CA HIS A 3 8.44 -4.58 -6.42
C HIS A 3 7.53 -4.58 -7.63
N SER A 4 6.24 -4.30 -7.46
CA SER A 4 5.34 -4.13 -8.60
C SER A 4 5.03 -2.63 -8.75
N MET A 5 5.51 -2.02 -9.83
CA MET A 5 5.04 -0.68 -10.21
C MET A 5 3.57 -0.72 -10.65
N ASP A 6 3.12 -1.89 -11.10
CA ASP A 6 1.74 -2.18 -11.41
C ASP A 6 1.08 -2.74 -10.14
N TYR A 7 -0.17 -2.40 -9.89
CA TYR A 7 -0.99 -2.92 -8.79
C TYR A 7 -1.26 -4.44 -8.87
N LYS A 8 -0.41 -5.22 -9.52
CA LYS A 8 -0.59 -6.64 -9.82
C LYS A 8 0.34 -7.51 -8.99
N CYS A 9 -0.22 -8.57 -8.43
CA CYS A 9 0.52 -9.69 -7.89
C CYS A 9 1.33 -10.36 -9.03
N LEU A 10 2.65 -10.48 -8.86
CA LEU A 10 3.52 -11.08 -9.86
C LEU A 10 3.43 -12.62 -9.91
N GLU A 11 2.89 -13.25 -8.87
CA GLU A 11 2.79 -14.72 -8.78
C GLU A 11 1.55 -15.25 -9.53
N CYS A 12 0.38 -14.63 -9.32
CA CYS A 12 -0.89 -15.10 -9.90
C CYS A 12 -1.56 -14.11 -10.86
N GLY A 13 -1.06 -12.88 -10.98
CA GLY A 13 -1.61 -11.86 -11.87
C GLY A 13 -2.82 -11.09 -11.33
N TRP A 14 -3.27 -11.39 -10.10
CA TRP A 14 -4.36 -10.65 -9.44
C TRP A 14 -4.06 -9.16 -9.35
N ASN A 15 -5.06 -8.31 -9.61
CA ASN A 15 -4.89 -6.87 -9.73
C ASN A 15 -5.61 -6.11 -8.59
N TYR A 16 -4.83 -5.57 -7.67
CA TYR A 16 -5.28 -4.74 -6.56
C TYR A 16 -6.03 -3.48 -7.03
N ALA A 17 -5.72 -2.92 -8.20
CA ALA A 17 -6.41 -1.72 -8.70
C ALA A 17 -7.83 -2.00 -9.23
N SER A 18 -8.25 -3.26 -9.36
CA SER A 18 -9.52 -3.61 -10.01
C SER A 18 -10.74 -3.64 -9.08
N VAL A 19 -10.53 -3.63 -7.76
CA VAL A 19 -11.61 -3.64 -6.75
C VAL A 19 -11.15 -2.88 -5.50
N ASN A 20 -12.10 -2.42 -4.67
CA ASN A 20 -11.86 -1.75 -3.39
C ASN A 20 -11.24 -2.71 -2.35
N HIS A 21 -9.97 -3.05 -2.53
CA HIS A 21 -9.20 -4.07 -1.80
C HIS A 21 -8.53 -3.52 -0.53
N TYR A 22 -9.21 -2.63 0.19
CA TYR A 22 -8.63 -1.94 1.35
C TYR A 22 -8.20 -2.91 2.45
N ASP A 23 -8.94 -4.00 2.59
CA ASP A 23 -8.68 -5.00 3.61
C ASP A 23 -7.57 -6.00 3.24
N ASP A 24 -7.02 -5.91 2.02
CA ASP A 24 -5.89 -6.76 1.62
C ASP A 24 -4.53 -6.14 2.03
N VAL A 25 -4.54 -4.95 2.63
CA VAL A 25 -3.36 -4.27 3.17
C VAL A 25 -2.99 -4.88 4.53
N VAL A 26 -1.84 -5.53 4.59
CA VAL A 26 -1.35 -6.22 5.80
C VAL A 26 -0.16 -5.51 6.46
N GLY A 27 0.31 -4.41 5.88
CA GLY A 27 1.34 -3.57 6.46
C GLY A 27 1.43 -2.22 5.74
N CYS A 28 1.87 -1.18 6.46
CA CYS A 28 2.05 0.14 5.89
C CYS A 28 3.31 0.80 6.47
N ALA A 29 4.01 1.58 5.64
CA ALA A 29 5.06 2.50 6.07
C ALA A 29 4.79 3.87 5.45
N VAL A 30 4.33 4.81 6.28
CA VAL A 30 4.10 6.20 5.86
C VAL A 30 5.45 6.92 5.86
N LEU A 31 5.98 7.23 4.67
CA LEU A 31 7.31 7.86 4.51
C LEU A 31 7.32 9.36 4.84
N ASN A 32 6.25 9.89 5.42
CA ASN A 32 6.05 11.32 5.69
C ASN A 32 6.25 11.72 7.15
N LYS A 33 6.87 10.87 7.96
CA LYS A 33 7.29 11.32 9.28
C LYS A 33 8.51 12.26 9.09
N PRO A 34 8.56 13.42 9.78
CA PRO A 34 9.70 14.34 9.71
C PRO A 34 11.05 13.66 9.96
N GLU A 35 11.05 12.59 10.75
CA GLU A 35 12.19 11.72 11.05
C GLU A 35 12.82 11.03 9.81
N TYR A 36 12.12 10.96 8.68
CA TYR A 36 12.63 10.41 7.42
C TYR A 36 13.20 11.47 6.45
N GLY A 37 13.35 12.73 6.88
CA GLY A 37 14.14 13.74 6.16
C GLY A 37 13.48 14.35 4.91
N MET A 38 12.15 14.41 4.87
CA MET A 38 11.40 14.93 3.72
C MET A 38 11.42 16.47 3.61
N LEU A 39 11.60 16.97 2.37
CA LEU A 39 11.55 18.39 2.00
C LEU A 39 10.10 18.86 1.86
N GLU A 40 9.78 20.01 2.47
CA GLU A 40 8.49 20.70 2.37
C GLU A 40 8.05 20.81 0.89
N GLY A 41 6.87 20.26 0.54
CA GLY A 41 6.31 20.31 -0.82
C GLY A 41 6.44 19.02 -1.66
N THR A 42 7.11 17.96 -1.17
CA THR A 42 7.02 16.64 -1.82
C THR A 42 5.66 16.00 -1.54
N LYS A 43 4.93 15.62 -2.60
CA LYS A 43 3.65 14.90 -2.52
C LYS A 43 3.91 13.47 -2.01
N LYS A 44 4.01 13.41 -0.69
CA LYS A 44 3.85 12.29 0.22
C LYS A 44 3.56 10.92 -0.42
N VAL A 45 4.47 9.97 -0.19
CA VAL A 45 4.39 8.57 -0.64
C VAL A 45 4.29 7.64 0.58
N ALA A 46 3.36 6.70 0.61
CA ALA A 46 3.36 5.59 1.55
C ALA A 46 3.73 4.30 0.82
N ILE A 47 4.39 3.37 1.52
CA ILE A 47 4.55 2.00 1.05
C ILE A 47 3.46 1.17 1.71
N MET A 48 2.65 0.50 0.90
CA MET A 48 1.68 -0.49 1.40
C MET A 48 2.19 -1.89 1.08
N ILE A 49 2.08 -2.79 2.04
CA ILE A 49 2.31 -4.23 1.88
C ILE A 49 0.95 -4.88 1.73
N ILE A 50 0.74 -5.56 0.62
CA ILE A 50 -0.51 -6.22 0.25
C ILE A 50 -0.30 -7.72 0.28
N GLU A 51 -1.23 -8.45 0.87
CA GLU A 51 -1.32 -9.91 0.74
C GLU A 51 -2.33 -10.25 -0.36
N CYS A 52 -1.90 -10.97 -1.38
CA CYS A 52 -2.79 -11.36 -2.47
C CYS A 52 -3.85 -12.37 -1.96
N PRO A 53 -5.16 -12.13 -2.13
CA PRO A 53 -6.19 -13.04 -1.63
C PRO A 53 -6.23 -14.39 -2.39
N GLU A 54 -5.69 -14.44 -3.61
CA GLU A 54 -5.73 -15.65 -4.45
C GLU A 54 -4.59 -16.63 -4.13
N CYS A 55 -3.40 -16.13 -3.81
CA CYS A 55 -2.20 -16.95 -3.65
C CYS A 55 -1.40 -16.66 -2.38
N PHE A 56 -1.87 -15.73 -1.55
CA PHE A 56 -1.27 -15.33 -0.27
C PHE A 56 0.17 -14.78 -0.38
N SER A 57 0.65 -14.50 -1.59
CA SER A 57 1.95 -13.86 -1.79
C SER A 57 1.89 -12.40 -1.32
N LYS A 58 2.96 -11.93 -0.69
CA LYS A 58 3.09 -10.53 -0.26
C LYS A 58 3.91 -9.73 -1.26
N PHE A 59 3.40 -8.55 -1.61
CA PHE A 59 4.09 -7.59 -2.46
C PHE A 59 3.85 -6.18 -1.93
N TRP A 60 4.62 -5.22 -2.41
CA TRP A 60 4.57 -3.85 -1.91
C TRP A 60 4.44 -2.85 -3.05
N ILE A 61 3.66 -1.80 -2.81
CA ILE A 61 3.37 -0.74 -3.78
C ILE A 61 3.58 0.64 -3.16
N HIS A 62 3.97 1.61 -3.98
CA HIS A 62 4.01 3.02 -3.61
C HIS A 62 2.65 3.67 -3.87
N MET A 63 2.13 4.36 -2.87
CA MET A 63 0.84 5.04 -2.93
C MET A 63 0.99 6.51 -2.65
N MET A 64 0.19 7.32 -3.34
CA MET A 64 0.04 8.72 -2.97
C MET A 64 -0.72 8.82 -1.64
N GLN A 65 -0.33 9.79 -0.83
CA GLN A 65 -0.90 10.00 0.50
C GLN A 65 -2.41 10.13 0.54
N ASN A 66 -3.03 10.88 -0.38
CA ASN A 66 -4.48 11.04 -0.40
C ASN A 66 -5.19 9.68 -0.58
N THR A 67 -4.62 8.79 -1.40
CA THR A 67 -5.15 7.44 -1.56
C THR A 67 -4.86 6.60 -0.33
N THR A 68 -3.69 6.72 0.29
CA THR A 68 -3.38 6.04 1.56
C THR A 68 -4.34 6.45 2.68
N GLU A 69 -4.56 7.74 2.90
CA GLU A 69 -5.50 8.27 3.90
C GLU A 69 -6.92 7.77 3.64
N PHE A 70 -7.36 7.80 2.38
CA PHE A 70 -8.65 7.25 2.01
C PHE A 70 -8.77 5.75 2.34
N ILE A 71 -7.74 4.94 2.07
CA ILE A 71 -7.73 3.51 2.42
C ILE A 71 -7.74 3.33 3.94
N MET A 72 -6.97 4.13 4.69
CA MET A 72 -6.95 4.10 6.16
C MET A 72 -8.33 4.35 6.77
N GLU A 73 -9.07 5.33 6.24
CA GLU A 73 -10.40 5.69 6.73
C GLU A 73 -11.49 4.65 6.38
N ASN A 74 -11.24 3.81 5.35
CA ASN A 74 -12.23 2.86 4.82
C ASN A 74 -11.88 1.39 5.05
N SER A 75 -10.64 1.07 5.44
CA SER A 75 -10.20 -0.27 5.80
C SER A 75 -10.76 -0.64 7.17
N THR A 76 -11.29 -1.86 7.29
CA THR A 76 -11.81 -2.39 8.55
C THR A 76 -10.75 -3.13 9.37
N ASN A 77 -9.59 -3.39 8.77
CA ASN A 77 -8.50 -4.18 9.34
C ASN A 77 -7.14 -3.49 9.22
N TRP A 78 -7.13 -2.16 9.19
CA TRP A 78 -5.93 -1.38 8.98
C TRP A 78 -4.80 -1.84 9.94
N PRO A 79 -3.59 -2.13 9.45
CA PRO A 79 -2.50 -2.60 10.28
C PRO A 79 -2.09 -1.51 11.29
N GLU A 80 -2.16 -1.83 12.57
CA GLU A 80 -1.65 -0.97 13.65
C GLU A 80 -0.10 -0.97 13.64
N ASP A 81 0.50 0.18 13.98
CA ASP A 81 1.96 0.40 14.07
C ASP A 81 2.63 -0.52 15.12
#